data_AF-A0A847MW39-F1
#
_entry.id   AF-A0A847MW39-F1
#
_cell.length_a   1.000
_cell.length_b   1.000
_cell.length_c   1.000
_cell.angle_alpha   90.00
_cell.angle_beta   90.00
_cell.angle_gamma   90.00
#
_symmetry.space_group_name_H-M   'P 1'
#
loop_
_entity.id
_entity.type
_entity.pdbx_description
1 polymer ?
#
loop_
_entity_poly.entity_id
_entity_poly.type
_entity_poly.pdbx_seq_one_letter_code
_entity_poly.pdbx_strand_id
1 'polypeptide(L)'
;MKRFHEGFVLGDRYRLEDFVASGGMGDVWKAVDDVLGRVVAVKIMRPDSSNEEVFAQRFKEEALLTAGLSHHNIATLFDYGVHENISYLVMEFVEGVPLSTSVRERGAFDHAGVRSIIGQMAQALHAAHEAGVVHRDVKPANVLLTEEGVVKLTDFGIARAAASSGLTKTGEMLGTPHYLSPEQALGRSATAASDLYALGVVAHELLTGRRPFDLDTPVATALAHITEPMPTLPSSVPTDLLEIIAKCLAKDPADRPDSAREIAAALGIPLVEVSIPQSSGQSGSSGEQRRAGPEAKLIDAMLPHRGRVLIAGVGDGRVARDLAGLGYRVIAVDPNEELLAEAAETSSSVGWVPAELDEISLDRIGENAPFDIAMWLDAPLDLLDEGMRVQILSRLSTCLGPHGRVVVSHSVTADGAYQGFRDAFLAVGLVPDLVLRSWDLRPQTVDATASITLLSRR
;
A
#
# COMPACT_ATOMS: atom_id res chain seq x y z
N MET A 1 -2.66 -32.16 24.01
CA MET A 1 -2.43 -32.27 22.55
C MET A 1 -2.40 -30.85 22.00
N LYS A 2 -1.40 -30.44 21.22
CA LYS A 2 -1.43 -29.11 20.58
C LYS A 2 -2.60 -29.12 19.59
N ARG A 3 -3.57 -28.23 19.79
CA ARG A 3 -4.81 -28.14 19.00
C ARG A 3 -4.53 -27.92 17.50
N PHE A 4 -3.47 -27.18 17.20
CA PHE A 4 -2.98 -26.91 15.84
C PHE A 4 -1.63 -27.59 15.62
N HIS A 5 -1.46 -28.20 14.45
CA HIS A 5 -0.28 -28.96 14.04
C HIS A 5 -0.13 -28.91 12.51
N GLU A 6 1.04 -29.28 12.01
CA GLU A 6 1.32 -29.37 10.57
C GLU A 6 0.33 -30.32 9.88
N GLY A 7 -0.18 -29.93 8.71
CA GLY A 7 -1.22 -30.63 7.97
C GLY A 7 -2.65 -30.34 8.42
N PHE A 8 -2.86 -29.65 9.54
CA PHE A 8 -4.19 -29.24 9.98
C PHE A 8 -4.80 -28.22 9.01
N VAL A 9 -6.06 -28.42 8.61
CA VAL A 9 -6.76 -27.50 7.70
C VAL A 9 -7.68 -26.58 8.50
N LEU A 10 -7.24 -25.33 8.66
CA LEU A 10 -7.98 -24.30 9.39
C LEU A 10 -9.08 -23.71 8.52
N GLY A 11 -10.30 -23.66 9.06
CA GLY A 11 -11.46 -23.10 8.35
C GLY A 11 -11.78 -23.78 7.02
N ASP A 12 -11.48 -25.08 6.90
CA ASP A 12 -11.68 -25.89 5.69
C ASP A 12 -10.96 -25.36 4.44
N ARG A 13 -9.93 -24.51 4.61
CA ARG A 13 -9.23 -23.86 3.50
C ARG A 13 -7.73 -23.69 3.69
N TYR A 14 -7.27 -23.39 4.90
CA TYR A 14 -5.88 -23.01 5.14
C TYR A 14 -5.12 -24.17 5.80
N ARG A 15 -4.36 -24.90 5.00
CA ARG A 15 -3.58 -26.03 5.49
C ARG A 15 -2.27 -25.54 6.09
N LEU A 16 -2.13 -25.70 7.41
CA LEU A 16 -0.93 -25.30 8.14
C LEU A 16 0.25 -26.17 7.72
N GLU A 17 1.39 -25.56 7.42
CA GLU A 17 2.61 -26.26 7.03
C GLU A 17 3.67 -26.14 8.11
N ASP A 18 4.25 -24.94 8.29
CA ASP A 18 5.36 -24.71 9.21
C ASP A 18 4.95 -23.77 10.35
N PHE A 19 5.36 -24.07 11.57
CA PHE A 19 5.24 -23.13 12.68
C PHE A 19 6.29 -22.02 12.53
N VAL A 20 5.86 -20.75 12.53
CA VAL A 20 6.75 -19.60 12.31
C VAL A 20 7.16 -18.97 13.64
N ALA A 21 6.18 -18.57 14.47
CA ALA A 21 6.45 -17.86 15.71
C ALA A 21 5.30 -17.97 16.71
N SER A 22 5.62 -17.78 18.00
CA SER A 22 4.61 -17.53 19.05
C SER A 22 4.78 -16.12 19.58
N GLY A 23 3.70 -15.35 19.64
CA GLY A 23 3.67 -14.01 20.23
C GLY A 23 2.56 -13.89 21.26
N GLY A 24 2.60 -12.89 22.14
CA GLY A 24 1.67 -12.78 23.28
C GLY A 24 0.18 -12.88 22.94
N MET A 25 -0.22 -12.54 21.71
CA MET A 25 -1.61 -12.55 21.24
C MET A 25 -1.99 -13.74 20.37
N GLY A 26 -1.03 -14.58 19.94
CA GLY A 26 -1.31 -15.65 18.99
C GLY A 26 -0.07 -16.37 18.48
N ASP A 27 -0.31 -17.48 17.80
CA ASP A 27 0.70 -18.25 17.09
C ASP A 27 0.61 -17.97 15.59
N VAL A 28 1.76 -17.82 14.92
CA VAL A 28 1.85 -17.59 13.48
C VAL A 28 2.36 -18.85 12.80
N TRP A 29 1.66 -19.27 11.77
CA TRP A 29 1.97 -20.43 10.94
C TRP A 29 2.13 -20.00 9.49
N LYS A 30 3.05 -20.65 8.78
CA LYS A 30 3.01 -20.70 7.32
C LYS A 30 1.95 -21.71 6.93
N ALA A 31 1.14 -21.39 5.95
CA ALA A 31 0.07 -22.24 5.45
C ALA A 31 -0.07 -22.10 3.94
N VAL A 32 -0.80 -23.04 3.35
CA VAL A 32 -1.25 -22.97 1.96
C VAL A 32 -2.75 -22.73 1.95
N ASP A 33 -3.17 -21.75 1.15
CA ASP A 33 -4.56 -21.55 0.78
C ASP A 33 -4.92 -22.61 -0.26
N ASP A 34 -5.57 -23.71 0.14
CA ASP A 34 -5.84 -24.87 -0.75
C ASP A 34 -6.81 -24.52 -1.90
N VAL A 35 -7.52 -23.38 -1.82
CA VAL A 35 -8.41 -22.89 -2.90
C VAL A 35 -7.63 -22.12 -3.95
N LEU A 36 -6.75 -21.20 -3.52
CA LEU A 36 -5.98 -20.33 -4.44
C LEU A 36 -4.58 -20.85 -4.77
N GLY A 37 -4.11 -21.89 -4.08
CA GLY A 37 -2.78 -22.49 -4.29
C GLY A 37 -1.60 -21.62 -3.88
N ARG A 38 -1.81 -20.59 -3.03
CA ARG A 38 -0.77 -19.65 -2.60
C ARG A 38 -0.32 -19.89 -1.17
N VAL A 39 0.93 -19.55 -0.88
CA VAL A 39 1.48 -19.54 0.47
C VAL A 39 1.02 -18.29 1.22
N VAL A 40 0.61 -18.46 2.47
CA VAL A 40 0.09 -17.41 3.35
C VAL A 40 0.62 -17.56 4.77
N ALA A 41 0.63 -16.47 5.54
CA ALA A 41 0.83 -16.51 6.97
C ALA A 41 -0.54 -16.51 7.67
N VAL A 42 -0.74 -17.44 8.61
CA VAL A 42 -1.96 -17.57 9.40
C VAL A 42 -1.63 -17.29 10.86
N LYS A 43 -2.16 -16.19 11.39
CA LYS A 43 -2.04 -15.84 12.81
C LYS A 43 -3.28 -16.28 13.56
N ILE A 44 -3.12 -17.32 14.36
CA ILE A 44 -4.15 -17.93 15.17
C ILE A 44 -4.13 -17.24 16.54
N MET A 45 -5.23 -16.57 16.89
CA MET A 45 -5.32 -15.82 18.13
C MET A 45 -5.42 -16.75 19.33
N ARG A 46 -4.78 -16.38 20.45
CA ARG A 46 -5.01 -17.08 21.72
C ARG A 46 -6.31 -16.56 22.35
N PRO A 47 -7.20 -17.45 22.84
CA PRO A 47 -8.41 -17.01 23.53
C PRO A 47 -8.03 -16.29 24.82
N ASP A 48 -8.46 -15.03 24.97
CA ASP A 48 -8.31 -14.27 26.21
C ASP A 48 -9.59 -14.35 27.04
N SER A 49 -9.44 -14.67 28.32
CA SER A 49 -10.43 -15.34 29.16
C SER A 49 -11.52 -14.45 29.77
N SER A 50 -11.62 -13.18 29.36
CA SER A 50 -12.46 -12.19 30.07
C SER A 50 -13.63 -11.60 29.28
N ASN A 51 -13.65 -11.63 27.93
CA ASN A 51 -14.84 -11.26 27.13
C ASN A 51 -14.66 -11.57 25.63
N GLU A 52 -14.81 -12.84 25.24
CA GLU A 52 -14.49 -13.35 23.89
C GLU A 52 -15.32 -12.70 22.77
N GLU A 53 -16.61 -12.42 23.00
CA GLU A 53 -17.53 -11.87 21.98
C GLU A 53 -17.24 -10.39 21.66
N VAL A 54 -17.02 -9.55 22.68
CA VAL A 54 -16.70 -8.12 22.48
C VAL A 54 -15.33 -7.95 21.85
N PHE A 55 -14.37 -8.80 22.22
CA PHE A 55 -13.05 -8.83 21.61
C PHE A 55 -13.13 -9.25 20.15
N ALA A 56 -13.81 -10.35 19.83
CA ALA A 56 -13.96 -10.84 18.47
C ALA A 56 -14.63 -9.82 17.54
N GLN A 57 -15.67 -9.11 18.01
CA GLN A 57 -16.37 -8.10 17.22
C GLN A 57 -15.47 -6.91 16.87
N ARG A 58 -14.76 -6.34 17.85
CA ARG A 58 -13.81 -5.24 17.60
C ARG A 58 -12.64 -5.70 16.73
N PHE A 59 -12.14 -6.90 16.99
CA PHE A 59 -11.04 -7.48 16.21
C PHE A 59 -11.43 -7.66 14.74
N LYS A 60 -12.67 -8.09 14.46
CA LYS A 60 -13.21 -8.16 13.10
C LYS A 60 -13.30 -6.77 12.45
N GLU A 61 -13.80 -5.77 13.17
CA GLU A 61 -13.90 -4.39 12.65
C GLU A 61 -12.52 -3.82 12.29
N GLU A 62 -11.51 -4.05 13.13
CA GLU A 62 -10.14 -3.59 12.84
C GLU A 62 -9.44 -4.39 11.74
N ALA A 63 -9.72 -5.69 11.64
CA ALA A 63 -9.26 -6.53 10.54
C ALA A 63 -9.83 -6.03 9.21
N LEU A 64 -11.12 -5.66 9.15
CA LEU A 64 -11.74 -5.11 7.95
C LEU A 64 -11.14 -3.76 7.54
N LEU A 65 -10.85 -2.87 8.50
CA LEU A 65 -10.16 -1.60 8.22
C LEU A 65 -8.75 -1.83 7.67
N THR A 66 -8.04 -2.82 8.21
CA THR A 66 -6.67 -3.17 7.78
C THR A 66 -6.66 -3.90 6.43
N ALA A 67 -7.68 -4.70 6.12
CA ALA A 67 -7.79 -5.42 4.84
C ALA A 67 -7.90 -4.49 3.62
N GLY A 68 -8.37 -3.25 3.83
CA GLY A 68 -8.39 -2.23 2.79
C GLY A 68 -7.02 -1.60 2.50
N LEU A 69 -6.01 -1.84 3.34
CA LEU A 69 -4.66 -1.31 3.16
C LEU A 69 -3.88 -2.18 2.17
N SER A 70 -3.58 -1.61 1.00
CA SER A 70 -2.64 -2.19 0.04
C SER A 70 -1.48 -1.23 -0.17
N HIS A 71 -0.29 -1.65 0.25
CA HIS A 71 0.93 -0.87 0.08
C HIS A 71 2.14 -1.82 0.00
N HIS A 72 3.14 -1.47 -0.80
CA HIS A 72 4.33 -2.31 -1.00
C HIS A 72 5.01 -2.69 0.33
N ASN A 73 5.12 -1.74 1.25
CA ASN A 73 5.76 -1.91 2.57
C ASN A 73 4.79 -2.33 3.70
N ILE A 74 3.57 -2.77 3.38
CA ILE A 74 2.62 -3.34 4.36
C ILE A 74 2.35 -4.80 3.97
N ALA A 75 2.44 -5.72 4.93
CA ALA A 75 2.00 -7.09 4.70
C ALA A 75 0.49 -7.12 4.53
N THR A 76 0.04 -7.56 3.35
CA THR A 76 -1.39 -7.49 2.99
C THR A 76 -2.21 -8.47 3.84
N LEU A 77 -3.31 -8.01 4.43
CA LEU A 77 -4.28 -8.90 5.07
C LEU A 77 -5.25 -9.44 4.01
N PHE A 78 -5.31 -10.76 3.87
CA PHE A 78 -6.14 -11.43 2.85
C PHE A 78 -7.50 -11.87 3.37
N ASP A 79 -7.57 -12.39 4.59
CA ASP A 79 -8.81 -12.95 5.12
C ASP A 79 -8.84 -12.92 6.66
N TYR A 80 -10.04 -13.06 7.20
CA TYR A 80 -10.33 -13.26 8.62
C TYR A 80 -11.32 -14.42 8.76
N GLY A 81 -11.07 -15.30 9.72
CA GLY A 81 -11.99 -16.38 10.01
C GLY A 81 -12.07 -16.76 11.47
N VAL A 82 -13.02 -17.62 11.77
CA VAL A 82 -13.21 -18.21 13.09
C VAL A 82 -13.34 -19.72 12.93
N HIS A 83 -12.53 -20.47 13.66
CA HIS A 83 -12.58 -21.92 13.69
C HIS A 83 -12.73 -22.38 15.14
N GLU A 84 -13.86 -23.02 15.45
CA GLU A 84 -14.18 -23.51 16.81
C GLU A 84 -13.94 -22.44 17.91
N ASN A 85 -14.51 -21.25 17.70
CA ASN A 85 -14.39 -20.03 18.51
C ASN A 85 -13.01 -19.37 18.54
N ILE A 86 -12.01 -19.92 17.87
CA ILE A 86 -10.69 -19.28 17.74
C ILE A 86 -10.67 -18.42 16.47
N SER A 87 -10.49 -17.11 16.66
CA SER A 87 -10.25 -16.17 15.57
C SER A 87 -8.85 -16.36 14.95
N TYR A 88 -8.76 -16.21 13.63
CA TYR A 88 -7.49 -16.19 12.93
C TYR A 88 -7.47 -15.14 11.82
N LEU A 89 -6.28 -14.67 11.48
CA LEU A 89 -6.01 -13.75 10.37
C LEU A 89 -5.14 -14.45 9.33
N VAL A 90 -5.44 -14.22 8.07
CA VAL A 90 -4.66 -14.72 6.93
C VAL A 90 -4.04 -13.53 6.23
N MET A 91 -2.72 -13.52 6.12
CA MET A 91 -1.95 -12.40 5.56
C MET A 91 -0.87 -12.87 4.60
N GLU A 92 -0.27 -11.92 3.88
CA GLU A 92 0.91 -12.11 3.06
C GLU A 92 2.00 -12.83 3.85
N PHE A 93 2.48 -13.96 3.33
CA PHE A 93 3.68 -14.60 3.85
C PHE A 93 4.89 -13.87 3.28
N VAL A 94 5.59 -13.12 4.15
CA VAL A 94 6.80 -12.40 3.78
C VAL A 94 8.01 -13.25 4.13
N GLU A 95 8.80 -13.59 3.12
CA GLU A 95 10.12 -14.23 3.29
C GLU A 95 11.13 -13.17 3.77
N GLY A 96 11.19 -12.97 5.08
CA GLY A 96 12.08 -11.98 5.69
C GLY A 96 12.35 -12.25 7.16
N VAL A 97 13.36 -11.56 7.68
CA VAL A 97 13.78 -11.68 9.08
C VAL A 97 13.23 -10.50 9.88
N PRO A 98 12.68 -10.71 11.09
CA PRO A 98 12.28 -9.61 11.94
C PRO A 98 13.44 -8.66 12.24
N LEU A 99 13.23 -7.36 12.10
CA LEU A 99 14.25 -6.34 12.34
C LEU A 99 14.82 -6.44 13.76
N SER A 100 14.01 -6.86 14.74
CA SER A 100 14.49 -7.15 16.11
C SER A 100 15.60 -8.21 16.17
N THR A 101 15.53 -9.22 15.29
CA THR A 101 16.57 -10.24 15.18
C THR A 101 17.81 -9.65 14.52
N SER A 102 17.64 -8.87 13.45
CA SER A 102 18.76 -8.20 12.78
C SER A 102 19.51 -7.23 13.71
N VAL A 103 18.81 -6.45 14.54
CA VAL A 103 19.41 -5.58 15.56
C VAL A 103 20.18 -6.38 16.60
N ARG A 104 19.59 -7.48 17.10
CA ARG A 104 20.25 -8.33 18.11
C ARG A 104 21.54 -8.96 17.59
N GLU A 105 21.57 -9.36 16.33
CA GLU A 105 22.72 -10.06 15.73
C GLU A 105 23.79 -9.09 15.20
N ARG A 106 23.39 -7.98 14.59
CA ARG A 106 24.30 -7.02 13.95
C ARG A 106 24.69 -5.85 14.85
N GLY A 107 23.85 -5.53 15.84
CA GLY A 107 23.98 -4.31 16.64
C GLY A 107 23.48 -3.09 15.87
N ALA A 108 24.24 -1.99 15.95
CA ALA A 108 23.92 -0.75 15.25
C ALA A 108 24.06 -0.90 13.72
N PHE A 109 23.16 -0.25 12.99
CA PHE A 109 23.18 -0.13 11.54
C PHE A 109 23.94 1.12 11.11
N ASP A 110 24.44 1.13 9.88
CA ASP A 110 25.00 2.32 9.28
C ASP A 110 23.91 3.34 8.93
N HIS A 111 24.29 4.62 8.75
CA HIS A 111 23.32 5.68 8.51
C HIS A 111 22.49 5.46 7.24
N ALA A 112 23.06 4.83 6.22
CA ALA A 112 22.35 4.50 4.98
C ALA A 112 21.27 3.43 5.21
N GLY A 113 21.60 2.37 5.95
CA GLY A 113 20.65 1.33 6.34
C GLY A 113 19.52 1.88 7.20
N VAL A 114 19.84 2.74 8.18
CA VAL A 114 18.81 3.41 9.02
C VAL A 114 17.88 4.25 8.16
N ARG A 115 18.41 5.09 7.25
CA ARG A 115 17.59 5.90 6.33
C ARG A 115 16.66 5.03 5.50
N SER A 116 17.19 3.97 4.88
CA SER A 116 16.40 3.05 4.05
C SER A 116 15.25 2.43 4.85
N ILE A 117 15.55 1.86 6.01
CA ILE A 117 14.57 1.14 6.82
C ILE A 117 13.50 2.10 7.35
N ILE A 118 13.92 3.20 8.00
CA ILE A 118 12.98 4.16 8.60
C ILE A 118 12.16 4.89 7.53
N GLY A 119 12.75 5.18 6.36
CA GLY A 119 12.04 5.75 5.24
C GLY A 119 10.92 4.86 4.70
N GLN A 120 11.22 3.56 4.49
CA GLN A 120 10.21 2.58 4.04
C GLN A 120 9.11 2.36 5.10
N MET A 121 9.47 2.33 6.39
CA MET A 121 8.48 2.28 7.47
C MET A 121 7.60 3.54 7.48
N ALA A 122 8.19 4.73 7.27
CA ALA A 122 7.45 5.99 7.20
C ALA A 122 6.47 6.03 6.03
N GLN A 123 6.83 5.49 4.86
CA GLN A 123 5.92 5.34 3.72
C GLN A 123 4.72 4.43 4.05
N ALA A 124 4.98 3.28 4.67
CA ALA A 124 3.92 2.37 5.10
C ALA A 124 2.98 3.02 6.12
N LEU A 125 3.53 3.72 7.12
CA LEU A 125 2.73 4.43 8.12
C LEU A 125 1.93 5.57 7.49
N HIS A 126 2.50 6.31 6.54
CA HIS A 126 1.78 7.35 5.82
C HIS A 126 0.56 6.78 5.09
N ALA A 127 0.73 5.69 4.34
CA ALA A 127 -0.36 5.03 3.62
C ALA A 127 -1.47 4.55 4.57
N ALA A 128 -1.10 4.00 5.73
CA ALA A 128 -2.06 3.59 6.75
C ALA A 128 -2.81 4.78 7.35
N HIS A 129 -2.10 5.86 7.70
CA HIS A 129 -2.67 7.06 8.32
C HIS A 129 -3.64 7.78 7.37
N GLU A 130 -3.34 7.86 6.07
CA GLU A 130 -4.24 8.42 5.04
C GLU A 130 -5.54 7.62 4.92
N ALA A 131 -5.48 6.31 5.15
CA ALA A 131 -6.65 5.44 5.20
C ALA A 131 -7.36 5.42 6.57
N GLY A 132 -6.94 6.28 7.51
CA GLY A 132 -7.53 6.37 8.85
C GLY A 132 -7.12 5.24 9.80
N VAL A 133 -6.09 4.46 9.47
CA VAL A 133 -5.60 3.33 10.28
C VAL A 133 -4.33 3.72 11.02
N VAL A 134 -4.33 3.60 12.35
CA VAL A 134 -3.15 3.80 13.22
C VAL A 134 -2.57 2.43 13.57
N HIS A 135 -1.25 2.27 13.51
CA HIS A 135 -0.59 0.98 13.76
C HIS A 135 -0.57 0.61 15.25
N ARG A 136 -0.30 1.56 16.15
CA ARG A 136 -0.35 1.44 17.63
C ARG A 136 0.69 0.50 18.29
N ASP A 137 1.53 -0.16 17.51
CA ASP A 137 2.52 -1.15 18.00
C ASP A 137 3.74 -1.20 17.07
N VAL A 138 4.20 -0.03 16.63
CA VAL A 138 5.42 0.09 15.84
C VAL A 138 6.63 -0.31 16.70
N LYS A 139 7.33 -1.37 16.30
CA LYS A 139 8.54 -1.89 16.95
C LYS A 139 9.29 -2.83 16.01
N PRO A 140 10.59 -3.11 16.21
CA PRO A 140 11.37 -3.94 15.31
C PRO A 140 10.87 -5.39 15.16
N ALA A 141 10.10 -5.90 16.12
CA ALA A 141 9.51 -7.25 16.04
C ALA A 141 8.35 -7.33 15.03
N ASN A 142 7.71 -6.20 14.69
CA ASN A 142 6.60 -6.09 13.73
C ASN A 142 7.07 -5.54 12.37
N VAL A 143 8.37 -5.63 12.11
CA VAL A 143 9.01 -5.16 10.88
C VAL A 143 9.81 -6.32 10.32
N LEU A 144 9.46 -6.80 9.13
CA LEU A 144 10.22 -7.82 8.42
C LEU A 144 11.13 -7.16 7.39
N LEU A 145 12.37 -7.64 7.31
CA LEU A 145 13.35 -7.24 6.30
C LEU A 145 13.64 -8.43 5.39
N THR A 146 13.33 -8.29 4.09
CA THR A 146 13.65 -9.33 3.09
C THR A 146 15.14 -9.32 2.74
N GLU A 147 15.61 -10.36 2.05
CA GLU A 147 17.00 -10.43 1.60
C GLU A 147 17.35 -9.29 0.62
N GLU A 148 16.38 -8.82 -0.15
CA GLU A 148 16.49 -7.69 -1.09
C GLU A 148 16.47 -6.32 -0.38
N GLY A 149 16.32 -6.29 0.94
CA GLY A 149 16.28 -5.05 1.72
C GLY A 149 14.92 -4.33 1.72
N VAL A 150 13.85 -5.04 1.34
CA VAL A 150 12.49 -4.51 1.41
C VAL A 150 11.97 -4.63 2.84
N VAL A 151 11.37 -3.54 3.32
CA VAL A 151 10.69 -3.50 4.61
C VAL A 151 9.22 -3.82 4.46
N LYS A 152 8.70 -4.71 5.31
CA LYS A 152 7.27 -5.02 5.44
C LYS A 152 6.83 -4.77 6.88
N LEU A 153 5.92 -3.82 7.08
CA LEU A 153 5.20 -3.68 8.34
C LEU A 153 4.14 -4.79 8.46
N THR A 154 4.16 -5.46 9.61
CA THR A 154 3.20 -6.51 9.97
C THR A 154 2.48 -6.11 11.25
N ASP A 155 1.41 -6.84 11.61
CA ASP A 155 0.81 -6.72 12.93
C ASP A 155 0.40 -5.29 13.32
N PHE A 156 -0.30 -4.60 12.41
CA PHE A 156 -1.14 -3.45 12.79
C PHE A 156 -1.93 -3.85 14.02
N GLY A 157 -2.02 -3.01 15.04
CA GLY A 157 -2.42 -3.41 16.39
C GLY A 157 -3.90 -3.79 16.56
N ILE A 158 -4.44 -4.65 15.70
CA ILE A 158 -5.82 -5.17 15.60
C ILE A 158 -6.32 -5.71 16.96
N ALA A 159 -5.40 -6.19 17.80
CA ALA A 159 -5.70 -6.73 19.13
C ALA A 159 -5.54 -5.72 20.28
N ARG A 160 -4.86 -4.57 20.07
CA ARG A 160 -4.65 -3.56 21.13
C ARG A 160 -5.81 -2.58 21.28
N ALA A 161 -6.73 -2.47 20.33
CA ALA A 161 -7.89 -1.59 20.45
C ALA A 161 -8.90 -2.00 21.53
N ALA A 162 -8.87 -3.27 21.96
CA ALA A 162 -9.70 -3.75 23.05
C ALA A 162 -9.05 -3.58 24.43
N ALA A 163 -7.72 -3.51 24.50
CA ALA A 163 -6.97 -3.40 25.74
C ALA A 163 -6.51 -1.96 25.98
N SER A 164 -6.97 -1.33 27.07
CA SER A 164 -6.42 -0.06 27.54
C SER A 164 -4.91 -0.21 27.73
N SER A 165 -4.13 0.32 26.79
CA SER A 165 -2.66 0.29 26.85
C SER A 165 -2.21 1.50 27.68
N GLY A 166 -1.46 1.25 28.75
CA GLY A 166 -0.98 2.30 29.66
C GLY A 166 -0.76 1.79 31.09
N LEU A 167 -0.32 2.67 31.99
CA LEU A 167 -0.34 2.37 33.42
C LEU A 167 -1.80 2.18 33.87
N THR A 168 -2.15 1.00 34.36
CA THR A 168 -3.45 0.80 35.00
C THR A 168 -3.52 1.53 36.34
N LYS A 169 -4.73 1.78 36.85
CA LYS A 169 -4.95 2.40 38.17
C LYS A 169 -4.29 1.62 39.33
N THR A 170 -3.95 0.34 39.12
CA THR A 170 -3.28 -0.54 40.09
C THR A 170 -1.75 -0.60 39.90
N GLY A 171 -1.18 0.13 38.94
CA GLY A 171 0.26 0.17 38.68
C GLY A 171 0.80 -1.02 37.88
N GLU A 172 -0.07 -1.93 37.42
CA GLU A 172 0.29 -3.03 36.54
C GLU A 172 0.28 -2.57 35.08
N MET A 173 1.30 -2.96 34.32
CA MET A 173 1.46 -2.59 32.91
C MET A 173 1.27 -3.82 32.02
N LEU A 174 0.37 -3.71 31.03
CA LEU A 174 0.14 -4.76 30.06
C LEU A 174 1.17 -4.67 28.90
N GLY A 175 2.23 -5.46 28.97
CA GLY A 175 3.21 -5.64 27.89
C GLY A 175 4.53 -4.89 28.07
N THR A 176 5.37 -4.91 27.02
CA THR A 176 6.73 -4.35 27.05
C THR A 176 6.75 -2.87 26.60
N PRO A 177 7.22 -1.92 27.43
CA PRO A 177 7.00 -0.48 27.21
C PRO A 177 8.00 0.23 26.29
N HIS A 178 9.03 -0.45 25.82
CA HIS A 178 10.20 0.20 25.20
C HIS A 178 9.92 1.06 23.96
N TYR A 179 8.75 0.94 23.34
CA TYR A 179 8.35 1.70 22.16
C TYR A 179 7.05 2.47 22.38
N LEU A 180 6.57 2.58 23.63
CA LEU A 180 5.37 3.34 23.93
C LEU A 180 5.62 4.84 23.73
N SER A 181 4.62 5.51 23.16
CA SER A 181 4.58 6.96 23.17
C SER A 181 4.24 7.50 24.57
N PRO A 182 4.64 8.74 24.91
CA PRO A 182 4.32 9.38 26.18
C PRO A 182 2.82 9.37 26.49
N GLU A 183 1.98 9.67 25.49
CA GLU A 183 0.53 9.68 25.62
C GLU A 183 -0.05 8.29 25.88
N GLN A 184 0.47 7.23 25.25
CA GLN A 184 0.07 5.86 25.54
C GLN A 184 0.54 5.41 26.93
N ALA A 185 1.73 5.81 27.37
CA ALA A 185 2.19 5.54 28.73
C ALA A 185 1.28 6.18 29.79
N LEU A 186 0.72 7.36 29.48
CA LEU A 186 -0.30 8.06 30.27
C LEU A 186 -1.73 7.48 30.11
N GLY A 187 -1.90 6.42 29.31
CA GLY A 187 -3.20 5.77 29.08
C GLY A 187 -4.13 6.52 28.13
N ARG A 188 -3.62 7.49 27.36
CA ARG A 188 -4.38 8.16 26.29
C ARG A 188 -4.38 7.27 25.03
N SER A 189 -5.38 7.49 24.18
CA SER A 189 -5.50 6.77 22.91
C SER A 189 -4.32 7.08 21.98
N ALA A 190 -3.81 6.06 21.32
CA ALA A 190 -2.79 6.20 20.28
C ALA A 190 -3.35 6.94 19.06
N THR A 191 -2.53 7.78 18.45
CA THR A 191 -2.82 8.52 17.21
C THR A 191 -1.71 8.28 16.19
N ALA A 192 -1.84 8.84 14.98
CA ALA A 192 -0.75 8.84 13.99
C ALA A 192 0.56 9.35 14.60
N ALA A 193 0.52 10.40 15.41
CA ALA A 193 1.69 10.97 16.10
C ALA A 193 2.33 9.98 17.09
N SER A 194 1.57 9.02 17.64
CA SER A 194 2.09 7.97 18.50
C SER A 194 2.96 6.98 17.72
N ASP A 195 2.56 6.64 16.49
CA ASP A 195 3.36 5.80 15.59
C ASP A 195 4.66 6.51 15.17
N LEU A 196 4.62 7.83 14.94
CA LEU A 196 5.81 8.62 14.61
C LEU A 196 6.83 8.64 15.75
N TYR A 197 6.34 8.75 17.00
CA TYR A 197 7.21 8.65 18.18
C TYR A 197 7.88 7.27 18.24
N ALA A 198 7.10 6.20 18.10
CA ALA A 198 7.61 4.83 18.12
C ALA A 198 8.61 4.58 16.97
N LEU A 199 8.38 5.16 15.79
CA LEU A 199 9.33 5.14 14.68
C LEU A 199 10.66 5.83 15.05
N GLY A 200 10.60 6.96 15.77
CA GLY A 200 11.80 7.63 16.32
C GLY A 200 12.57 6.76 17.32
N VAL A 201 11.87 6.00 18.15
CA VAL A 201 12.49 5.02 19.07
C VAL A 201 13.22 3.93 18.28
N VAL A 202 12.59 3.38 17.23
CA VAL A 202 13.22 2.39 16.33
C VAL A 202 14.46 2.98 15.67
N ALA A 203 14.38 4.20 15.14
CA ALA A 203 15.51 4.87 14.50
C ALA A 203 16.71 5.04 15.47
N HIS A 204 16.44 5.44 16.72
CA HIS A 204 17.46 5.53 17.76
C HIS A 204 18.11 4.16 18.03
N GLU A 205 17.31 3.11 18.19
CA GLU A 205 17.82 1.76 18.43
C GLU A 205 18.66 1.25 17.26
N LEU A 206 18.24 1.50 16.02
CA LEU A 206 19.05 1.13 14.85
C LEU A 206 20.38 1.87 14.82
N LEU A 207 20.44 3.16 15.19
CA LEU A 207 21.68 3.93 15.18
C LEU A 207 22.67 3.55 16.28
N THR A 208 22.17 3.10 17.42
CA THR A 208 23.00 2.90 18.63
C THR A 208 23.12 1.44 19.03
N GLY A 209 22.30 0.56 18.44
CA GLY A 209 22.11 -0.82 18.89
C GLY A 209 21.40 -0.92 20.24
N ARG A 210 20.88 0.19 20.79
CA ARG A 210 20.27 0.27 22.13
C ARG A 210 19.02 1.14 22.12
N ARG A 211 18.01 0.72 22.86
CA ARG A 211 16.80 1.53 23.04
C ARG A 211 17.14 2.82 23.78
N PRO A 212 16.45 3.93 23.49
CA PRO A 212 16.68 5.19 24.19
C PRO A 212 16.35 5.09 25.68
N PHE A 213 15.32 4.30 26.01
CA PHE A 213 14.91 4.05 27.40
C PHE A 213 14.77 2.55 27.63
N ASP A 214 15.62 2.03 28.52
CA ASP A 214 15.66 0.63 28.91
C ASP A 214 16.09 0.53 30.38
N LEU A 215 15.11 0.63 31.28
CA LEU A 215 15.32 0.64 32.73
C LEU A 215 14.85 -0.67 33.36
N ASP A 216 15.31 -0.94 34.58
CA ASP A 216 15.11 -2.21 35.29
C ASP A 216 13.64 -2.63 35.46
N THR A 217 12.71 -1.68 35.43
CA THR A 217 11.28 -1.99 35.53
C THR A 217 10.49 -1.43 34.34
N PRO A 218 9.43 -2.14 33.89
CA PRO A 218 8.54 -1.63 32.84
C PRO A 218 7.95 -0.26 33.16
N VAL A 219 7.54 -0.05 34.41
CA VAL A 219 6.99 1.23 34.88
C VAL A 219 8.03 2.33 34.78
N ALA A 220 9.28 2.09 35.22
CA ALA A 220 10.35 3.08 35.09
C ALA A 220 10.62 3.41 33.62
N THR A 221 10.68 2.40 32.75
CA THR A 221 10.87 2.62 31.30
C THR A 221 9.75 3.49 30.73
N ALA A 222 8.49 3.19 31.02
CA ALA A 222 7.36 4.00 30.56
C ALA A 222 7.36 5.43 31.10
N LEU A 223 7.74 5.63 32.37
CA LEU A 223 7.94 6.95 32.94
C LEU A 223 9.06 7.72 32.23
N ALA A 224 10.16 7.05 31.87
CA ALA A 224 11.24 7.66 31.12
C ALA A 224 10.79 8.14 29.73
N HIS A 225 9.90 7.40 29.07
CA HIS A 225 9.26 7.90 27.84
C HIS A 225 8.50 9.21 28.06
N ILE A 226 7.90 9.43 29.24
CA ILE A 226 7.17 10.67 29.57
C ILE A 226 8.12 11.81 29.95
N THR A 227 9.13 11.54 30.77
CA THR A 227 9.89 12.59 31.48
C THR A 227 11.31 12.80 30.98
N GLU A 228 11.99 11.75 30.54
CA GLU A 228 13.42 11.82 30.22
C GLU A 228 13.63 12.35 28.80
N PRO A 229 14.57 13.29 28.58
CA PRO A 229 14.90 13.75 27.24
C PRO A 229 15.47 12.59 26.40
N MET A 230 15.43 12.75 25.08
CA MET A 230 16.14 11.83 24.18
C MET A 230 17.63 11.76 24.56
N PRO A 231 18.22 10.55 24.71
CA PRO A 231 19.64 10.41 24.93
C PRO A 231 20.47 11.02 23.79
N THR A 232 21.65 11.56 24.13
CA THR A 232 22.55 12.13 23.12
C THR A 232 23.05 11.05 22.18
N LEU A 233 22.81 11.22 20.88
CA LEU A 233 23.35 10.36 19.84
C LEU A 233 24.84 10.67 19.59
N PRO A 234 25.61 9.70 19.07
CA PRO A 234 27.00 9.92 18.68
C PRO A 234 27.14 11.10 17.71
N SER A 235 28.21 11.89 17.84
CA SER A 235 28.49 13.04 16.95
C SER A 235 28.75 12.63 15.50
N SER A 236 28.91 11.34 15.22
CA SER A 236 29.00 10.81 13.87
C SER A 236 27.66 10.80 13.13
N VAL A 237 26.53 10.87 13.84
CA VAL A 237 25.19 10.88 13.24
C VAL A 237 25.00 12.20 12.47
N PRO A 238 24.60 12.15 11.18
CA PRO A 238 24.33 13.34 10.39
C PRO A 238 23.26 14.23 11.02
N THR A 239 23.45 15.56 10.93
CA THR A 239 22.56 16.55 11.56
C THR A 239 21.11 16.40 11.16
N ASP A 240 20.82 16.17 9.87
CA ASP A 240 19.46 15.99 9.37
C ASP A 240 18.78 14.74 9.95
N LEU A 241 19.52 13.64 10.10
CA LEU A 241 19.03 12.42 10.75
C LEU A 241 18.80 12.62 12.26
N LEU A 242 19.70 13.36 12.92
CA LEU A 242 19.53 13.73 14.33
C LEU A 242 18.28 14.59 14.54
N GLU A 243 18.09 15.62 13.71
CA GLU A 243 16.96 16.56 13.79
C GLU A 243 15.62 15.85 13.63
N ILE A 244 15.47 14.98 12.61
CA ILE A 244 14.20 14.28 12.40
C ILE A 244 13.91 13.28 13.52
N ILE A 245 14.92 12.56 14.04
CA ILE A 245 14.73 11.62 15.16
C ILE A 245 14.37 12.38 16.44
N ALA A 246 15.04 13.51 16.71
CA ALA A 246 14.73 14.36 17.85
C ALA A 246 13.30 14.91 17.77
N LYS A 247 12.87 15.34 16.57
CA LYS A 247 11.48 15.77 16.34
C LYS A 247 10.49 14.64 16.59
N CYS A 248 10.74 13.42 16.10
CA CYS A 248 9.90 12.26 16.39
C CYS A 248 9.78 11.95 17.89
N LEU A 249 10.90 12.06 18.63
CA LEU A 249 10.97 11.78 20.07
C LEU A 249 10.53 12.94 20.97
N ALA A 250 9.95 14.00 20.40
CA ALA A 250 9.34 15.08 21.16
C ALA A 250 8.21 14.55 22.05
N LYS A 251 8.14 15.05 23.29
CA LYS A 251 7.20 14.54 24.30
C LYS A 251 5.78 14.96 23.99
N ASP A 252 5.57 16.22 23.61
CA ASP A 252 4.29 16.69 23.10
C ASP A 252 4.08 16.16 21.66
N PRO A 253 2.96 15.47 21.36
CA PRO A 253 2.61 15.08 20.01
C PRO A 253 2.58 16.23 18.99
N ALA A 254 2.28 17.46 19.42
CA ALA A 254 2.23 18.63 18.53
C ALA A 254 3.61 19.12 18.07
N ASP A 255 4.67 18.75 18.77
CA ASP A 255 6.06 19.10 18.42
C ASP A 255 6.71 18.06 17.48
N ARG A 256 5.99 16.97 17.16
CA ARG A 256 6.44 15.90 16.27
C ARG A 256 6.24 16.28 14.79
N PRO A 257 6.76 15.50 13.83
CA PRO A 257 6.46 15.72 12.42
C PRO A 257 4.94 15.66 12.17
N ASP A 258 4.43 16.48 11.25
CA ASP A 258 2.99 16.57 10.97
C ASP A 258 2.45 15.28 10.36
N SER A 259 3.32 14.52 9.69
CA SER A 259 2.99 13.25 9.05
C SER A 259 4.22 12.36 8.87
N ALA A 260 3.99 11.06 8.67
CA ALA A 260 5.08 10.14 8.30
C ALA A 260 5.72 10.50 6.95
N ARG A 261 5.00 11.22 6.07
CA ARG A 261 5.55 11.78 4.82
C ARG A 261 6.69 12.77 5.07
N GLU A 262 6.56 13.63 6.07
CA GLU A 262 7.62 14.58 6.44
C GLU A 262 8.92 13.83 6.82
N ILE A 263 8.79 12.73 7.57
CA ILE A 263 9.92 11.88 7.96
C ILE A 263 10.58 11.25 6.73
N ALA A 264 9.79 10.64 5.83
CA ALA A 264 10.34 10.02 4.63
C ALA A 264 11.11 11.05 3.77
N ALA A 265 10.50 12.22 3.55
CA ALA A 265 11.11 13.32 2.81
C ALA A 265 12.40 13.83 3.46
N ALA A 266 12.42 14.03 4.79
CA ALA A 266 13.59 14.47 5.53
C ALA A 266 14.76 13.46 5.44
N LEU A 267 14.46 12.17 5.32
CA LEU A 267 15.49 11.13 5.17
C LEU A 267 16.04 11.02 3.75
N GLY A 268 15.57 11.84 2.81
CA GLY A 268 15.91 11.75 1.39
C GLY A 268 15.33 10.51 0.73
N ILE A 269 14.35 9.88 1.38
CA ILE A 269 13.60 8.76 0.85
C ILE A 269 12.45 9.43 0.08
N PRO A 270 12.47 9.43 -1.26
CA PRO A 270 11.29 9.85 -1.99
C PRO A 270 10.15 8.98 -1.46
N LEU A 271 9.02 9.56 -1.04
CA LEU A 271 7.81 8.76 -0.93
C LEU A 271 7.72 7.99 -2.24
N VAL A 272 7.64 6.67 -2.19
CA VAL A 272 7.48 5.85 -3.40
C VAL A 272 6.06 6.09 -3.91
N GLU A 273 5.86 7.24 -4.55
CA GLU A 273 5.42 7.31 -5.92
C GLU A 273 6.68 7.04 -6.76
N VAL A 274 6.64 6.06 -7.66
CA VAL A 274 7.78 5.64 -8.49
C VAL A 274 8.51 6.86 -9.09
N SER A 275 9.75 7.10 -8.69
CA SER A 275 10.64 8.12 -9.27
C SER A 275 11.66 7.46 -10.19
N ILE A 276 11.60 7.78 -11.49
CA ILE A 276 12.53 7.34 -12.55
C ILE A 276 13.63 8.42 -12.71
N PRO A 277 14.88 8.07 -13.10
CA PRO A 277 16.05 8.95 -12.99
C PRO A 277 15.90 10.28 -13.74
N GLN A 278 16.30 11.37 -13.09
CA GLN A 278 16.49 12.66 -13.75
C GLN A 278 17.70 12.58 -14.69
N SER A 279 17.53 12.89 -15.98
CA SER A 279 18.67 13.24 -16.81
C SER A 279 19.04 14.71 -16.56
N SER A 280 20.19 14.92 -15.94
CA SER A 280 20.86 16.22 -15.90
C SER A 280 21.25 16.62 -17.33
N GLY A 281 20.87 17.84 -17.72
CA GLY A 281 20.80 18.26 -19.11
C GLY A 281 22.12 18.59 -19.81
N GLN A 282 22.02 18.76 -21.12
CA GLN A 282 22.76 19.78 -21.86
C GLN A 282 21.94 20.25 -23.07
N SER A 283 21.82 21.57 -23.18
CA SER A 283 21.17 22.29 -24.26
C SER A 283 21.84 22.01 -25.60
N GLY A 284 21.02 21.64 -26.59
CA GLY A 284 21.37 21.61 -28.00
C GLY A 284 20.10 21.86 -28.82
N SER A 285 20.13 22.90 -29.65
CA SER A 285 19.00 23.43 -30.41
C SER A 285 18.48 22.50 -31.53
N SER A 286 17.21 22.75 -31.90
CA SER A 286 16.55 22.53 -33.20
C SER A 286 15.75 21.22 -33.43
N GLY A 287 14.44 21.40 -33.65
CA GLY A 287 13.48 20.39 -34.12
C GLY A 287 12.20 20.38 -33.27
N GLU A 288 11.11 20.99 -33.75
CA GLU A 288 9.76 20.83 -33.16
C GLU A 288 9.30 19.36 -33.28
N GLN A 289 9.69 18.53 -32.32
CA GLN A 289 9.00 17.28 -32.04
C GLN A 289 7.87 17.60 -31.06
N ARG A 290 6.62 17.44 -31.53
CA ARG A 290 5.43 17.47 -30.67
C ARG A 290 5.68 16.53 -29.48
N ARG A 291 5.78 17.09 -28.28
CA ARG A 291 5.96 16.33 -27.04
C ARG A 291 4.65 15.61 -26.74
N ALA A 292 4.72 14.28 -26.55
CA ALA A 292 3.59 13.46 -26.13
C ALA A 292 2.90 14.05 -24.88
N GLY A 293 1.58 13.95 -24.85
CA GLY A 293 0.73 14.35 -23.74
C GLY A 293 0.96 13.54 -22.47
N PRO A 294 0.42 14.00 -21.32
CA PRO A 294 0.59 13.36 -20.03
C PRO A 294 0.05 11.91 -20.01
N GLU A 295 -1.06 11.63 -20.69
CA GLU A 295 -1.68 10.30 -20.78
C GLU A 295 -0.72 9.29 -21.42
N ALA A 296 -0.19 9.61 -22.60
CA ALA A 296 0.72 8.74 -23.33
C ALA A 296 2.05 8.53 -22.60
N LYS A 297 2.57 9.58 -21.95
CA LYS A 297 3.77 9.48 -21.10
C LYS A 297 3.55 8.60 -19.88
N LEU A 298 2.37 8.70 -19.26
CA LEU A 298 2.01 7.88 -18.13
C LEU A 298 1.98 6.40 -18.54
N ILE A 299 1.29 6.07 -19.63
CA ILE A 299 1.24 4.70 -20.16
C ILE A 299 2.64 4.18 -20.51
N ASP A 300 3.47 5.02 -21.15
CA ASP A 300 4.85 4.64 -21.50
C ASP A 300 5.74 4.41 -20.28
N ALA A 301 5.49 5.12 -19.18
CA ALA A 301 6.19 4.88 -17.92
C ALA A 301 5.67 3.64 -17.17
N MET A 302 4.40 3.26 -17.38
CA MET A 302 3.75 2.16 -16.65
C MET A 302 4.00 0.79 -17.28
N LEU A 303 4.30 0.73 -18.57
CA LEU A 303 4.52 -0.53 -19.27
C LEU A 303 6.00 -0.88 -19.39
N PRO A 304 6.39 -2.14 -19.08
CA PRO A 304 7.78 -2.57 -19.21
C PRO A 304 8.24 -2.62 -20.67
N HIS A 305 7.30 -2.81 -21.60
CA HIS A 305 7.56 -2.95 -23.02
C HIS A 305 6.47 -2.26 -23.85
N ARG A 306 6.86 -1.78 -25.03
CA ARG A 306 5.94 -1.19 -26.01
C ARG A 306 5.09 -2.29 -26.63
N GLY A 307 3.84 -2.35 -26.18
CA GLY A 307 2.89 -3.40 -26.52
C GLY A 307 1.73 -2.92 -27.38
N ARG A 308 0.62 -3.65 -27.27
CA ARG A 308 -0.64 -3.41 -27.97
C ARG A 308 -1.59 -2.67 -27.05
N VAL A 309 -2.12 -1.54 -27.50
CA VAL A 309 -3.04 -0.68 -26.74
C VAL A 309 -4.40 -0.61 -27.45
N LEU A 310 -5.46 -0.87 -26.71
CA LEU A 310 -6.85 -0.62 -27.10
C LEU A 310 -7.33 0.66 -26.42
N ILE A 311 -7.95 1.56 -27.18
CA ILE A 311 -8.58 2.78 -26.66
C ILE A 311 -10.06 2.75 -27.05
N ALA A 312 -10.95 2.80 -26.06
CA ALA A 312 -12.39 2.97 -26.25
C ALA A 312 -12.79 4.40 -25.87
N GLY A 313 -13.45 5.09 -26.80
CA GLY A 313 -13.69 6.53 -26.73
C GLY A 313 -12.45 7.29 -27.19
N VAL A 314 -12.49 7.86 -28.39
CA VAL A 314 -11.29 8.43 -29.02
C VAL A 314 -11.11 9.93 -28.81
N GLY A 315 -12.18 10.67 -28.48
CA GLY A 315 -12.12 12.12 -28.29
C GLY A 315 -11.48 12.84 -29.50
N ASP A 316 -10.47 13.68 -29.28
CA ASP A 316 -9.73 14.34 -30.38
C ASP A 316 -8.66 13.44 -31.05
N GLY A 317 -8.55 12.18 -30.64
CA GLY A 317 -7.56 11.21 -31.09
C GLY A 317 -6.12 11.46 -30.61
N ARG A 318 -5.87 12.47 -29.76
CA ARG A 318 -4.51 12.86 -29.34
C ARG A 318 -3.75 11.74 -28.65
N VAL A 319 -4.39 11.09 -27.67
CA VAL A 319 -3.76 10.02 -26.87
C VAL A 319 -3.33 8.86 -27.77
N ALA A 320 -4.20 8.46 -28.72
CA ALA A 320 -3.90 7.40 -29.67
C ALA A 320 -2.68 7.74 -30.54
N ARG A 321 -2.60 8.98 -31.03
CA ARG A 321 -1.46 9.46 -31.85
C ARG A 321 -0.17 9.52 -31.07
N ASP A 322 -0.22 10.02 -29.84
CA ASP A 322 0.97 10.13 -28.99
C ASP A 322 1.55 8.76 -28.65
N LEU A 323 0.70 7.78 -28.32
CA LEU A 323 1.10 6.40 -28.08
C LEU A 323 1.66 5.74 -29.34
N ALA A 324 1.01 5.92 -30.49
CA ALA A 324 1.55 5.41 -31.76
C ALA A 324 2.92 6.05 -32.10
N GLY A 325 3.09 7.34 -31.81
CA GLY A 325 4.36 8.06 -31.96
C GLY A 325 5.47 7.57 -31.02
N LEU A 326 5.09 7.07 -29.84
CA LEU A 326 6.00 6.37 -28.91
C LEU A 326 6.28 4.92 -29.34
N GLY A 327 5.64 4.41 -30.39
CA GLY A 327 5.90 3.07 -30.94
C GLY A 327 5.00 1.96 -30.40
N TYR A 328 3.88 2.30 -29.76
CA TYR A 328 2.83 1.34 -29.42
C TYR A 328 2.02 0.96 -30.66
N ARG A 329 1.51 -0.27 -30.71
CA ARG A 329 0.47 -0.64 -31.68
C ARG A 329 -0.88 -0.28 -31.10
N VAL A 330 -1.51 0.77 -31.62
CA VAL A 330 -2.75 1.33 -31.06
C VAL A 330 -3.95 1.01 -31.96
N ILE A 331 -5.00 0.46 -31.37
CA ILE A 331 -6.33 0.34 -31.96
C ILE A 331 -7.29 1.21 -31.15
N ALA A 332 -8.04 2.07 -31.85
CA ALA A 332 -8.94 3.03 -31.24
C ALA A 332 -10.36 2.82 -31.78
N VAL A 333 -11.31 2.70 -30.87
CA VAL A 333 -12.69 2.27 -31.15
C VAL A 333 -13.67 3.31 -30.63
N ASP A 334 -14.63 3.69 -31.47
CA ASP A 334 -15.68 4.66 -31.13
C ASP A 334 -16.90 4.45 -32.06
N PRO A 335 -18.14 4.59 -31.58
CA PRO A 335 -19.32 4.48 -32.44
C PRO A 335 -19.46 5.68 -33.40
N ASN A 336 -18.81 6.81 -33.14
CA ASN A 336 -18.89 7.99 -33.98
C ASN A 336 -17.90 7.91 -35.17
N GLU A 337 -18.41 7.47 -36.33
CA GLU A 337 -17.64 7.37 -37.57
C GLU A 337 -17.03 8.71 -38.04
N GLU A 338 -17.72 9.83 -37.84
CA GLU A 338 -17.25 11.15 -38.28
C GLU A 338 -16.02 11.58 -37.48
N LEU A 339 -16.07 11.41 -36.16
CA LEU A 339 -14.98 11.74 -35.25
C LEU A 339 -13.76 10.81 -35.45
N LEU A 340 -13.99 9.53 -35.76
CA LEU A 340 -12.91 8.62 -36.19
C LEU A 340 -12.28 9.04 -37.52
N ALA A 341 -13.09 9.47 -38.50
CA ALA A 341 -12.58 9.90 -39.80
C ALA A 341 -11.68 11.14 -39.66
N GLU A 342 -12.10 12.14 -38.88
CA GLU A 342 -11.31 13.33 -38.57
C GLU A 342 -9.98 12.97 -37.87
N ALA A 343 -10.04 12.06 -36.88
CA ALA A 343 -8.83 11.62 -36.17
C ALA A 343 -7.88 10.83 -37.09
N ALA A 344 -8.41 10.03 -38.01
CA ALA A 344 -7.65 9.22 -38.95
C ALA A 344 -6.88 10.05 -39.99
N GLU A 345 -7.41 11.19 -40.42
CA GLU A 345 -6.69 12.10 -41.33
C GLU A 345 -5.34 12.56 -40.78
N THR A 346 -5.23 12.64 -39.46
CA THR A 346 -4.04 13.13 -38.76
C THR A 346 -3.02 12.05 -38.42
N SER A 347 -3.36 10.76 -38.54
CA SER A 347 -2.43 9.65 -38.30
C SER A 347 -2.87 8.32 -38.92
N SER A 348 -1.99 7.77 -39.77
CA SER A 348 -2.14 6.42 -40.34
C SER A 348 -1.52 5.31 -39.49
N SER A 349 -0.89 5.63 -38.35
CA SER A 349 -0.22 4.64 -37.47
C SER A 349 -1.13 4.06 -36.39
N VAL A 350 -2.36 4.54 -36.29
CA VAL A 350 -3.41 4.04 -35.40
C VAL A 350 -4.44 3.31 -36.24
N GLY A 351 -4.92 2.14 -35.77
CA GLY A 351 -6.08 1.49 -36.37
C GLY A 351 -7.36 2.07 -35.81
N TRP A 352 -8.14 2.75 -36.65
CA TRP A 352 -9.41 3.38 -36.28
C TRP A 352 -10.56 2.46 -36.69
N VAL A 353 -11.37 2.04 -35.72
CA VAL A 353 -12.44 1.05 -35.96
C VAL A 353 -13.77 1.58 -35.44
N PRO A 354 -14.78 1.77 -36.31
CA PRO A 354 -16.12 2.12 -35.86
C PRO A 354 -16.81 0.90 -35.25
N ALA A 355 -17.11 0.96 -33.96
CA ALA A 355 -17.87 -0.07 -33.27
C ALA A 355 -18.52 0.44 -31.99
N GLU A 356 -19.71 -0.09 -31.70
CA GLU A 356 -20.36 0.04 -30.40
C GLU A 356 -19.60 -0.75 -29.33
N LEU A 357 -19.67 -0.30 -28.08
CA LEU A 357 -18.94 -0.88 -26.96
C LEU A 357 -19.26 -2.37 -26.73
N ASP A 358 -20.52 -2.76 -26.91
CA ASP A 358 -20.98 -4.13 -26.72
C ASP A 358 -20.59 -5.07 -27.87
N GLU A 359 -20.23 -4.50 -29.04
CA GLU A 359 -19.68 -5.22 -30.18
C GLU A 359 -18.16 -5.43 -30.08
N ILE A 360 -17.47 -4.76 -29.15
CA ILE A 360 -16.01 -4.85 -29.02
C ILE A 360 -15.58 -6.28 -28.69
N SER A 361 -14.83 -6.87 -29.62
CA SER A 361 -14.14 -8.15 -29.50
C SER A 361 -12.94 -8.15 -30.45
N LEU A 362 -11.96 -9.03 -30.20
CA LEU A 362 -10.75 -9.14 -31.02
C LEU A 362 -11.11 -9.36 -32.51
N ASP A 363 -12.02 -10.29 -32.80
CA ASP A 363 -12.47 -10.56 -34.16
C ASP A 363 -13.18 -9.36 -34.80
N ARG A 364 -14.05 -8.67 -34.04
CA ARG A 364 -14.81 -7.52 -34.56
C ARG A 364 -13.91 -6.36 -34.95
N ILE A 365 -12.84 -6.14 -34.20
CA ILE A 365 -11.88 -5.05 -34.44
C ILE A 365 -10.69 -5.50 -35.32
N GLY A 366 -10.75 -6.70 -35.89
CA GLY A 366 -9.76 -7.20 -36.84
C GLY A 366 -8.42 -7.58 -36.22
N GLU A 367 -8.40 -7.90 -34.93
CA GLU A 367 -7.20 -8.26 -34.19
C GLU A 367 -7.17 -9.73 -33.81
N ASN A 368 -5.99 -10.34 -33.89
CA ASN A 368 -5.78 -11.78 -33.64
C ASN A 368 -4.97 -12.08 -32.37
N ALA A 369 -4.59 -11.04 -31.64
CA ALA A 369 -3.84 -11.15 -30.41
C ALA A 369 -4.41 -10.15 -29.38
N PRO A 370 -4.41 -10.53 -28.09
CA PRO A 370 -4.94 -9.68 -27.05
C PRO A 370 -4.11 -8.40 -26.88
N PHE A 371 -4.68 -7.44 -26.16
CA PHE A 371 -4.02 -6.20 -25.80
C PHE A 371 -3.33 -6.29 -24.44
N ASP A 372 -2.25 -5.53 -24.29
CA ASP A 372 -1.53 -5.37 -23.03
C ASP A 372 -2.23 -4.30 -22.16
N ILE A 373 -2.80 -3.28 -22.78
CA ILE A 373 -3.60 -2.25 -22.13
C ILE A 373 -4.88 -1.97 -22.91
N ALA A 374 -5.97 -1.78 -22.17
CA ALA A 374 -7.23 -1.25 -22.67
C ALA A 374 -7.61 0.01 -21.87
N MET A 375 -8.05 1.06 -22.54
CA MET A 375 -8.35 2.36 -21.92
C MET A 375 -9.78 2.78 -22.22
N TRP A 376 -10.44 3.39 -21.24
CA TRP A 376 -11.70 4.13 -21.43
C TRP A 376 -11.44 5.62 -21.22
N LEU A 377 -11.66 6.44 -22.25
CA LEU A 377 -11.31 7.87 -22.24
C LEU A 377 -12.49 8.83 -22.41
N ASP A 378 -13.71 8.34 -22.65
CA ASP A 378 -14.86 9.18 -22.97
C ASP A 378 -15.37 9.98 -21.75
N ALA A 379 -15.98 9.30 -20.78
CA ALA A 379 -16.47 9.92 -19.54
C ALA A 379 -15.91 9.20 -18.29
N PRO A 380 -15.67 9.91 -17.17
CA PRO A 380 -15.37 9.28 -15.89
C PRO A 380 -16.41 8.20 -15.54
N LEU A 381 -15.95 7.00 -15.19
CA LEU A 381 -16.84 5.85 -15.04
C LEU A 381 -17.88 6.04 -13.94
N ASP A 382 -17.54 6.73 -12.86
CA ASP A 382 -18.42 6.98 -11.72
C ASP A 382 -19.63 7.88 -12.06
N LEU A 383 -19.57 8.62 -13.17
CA LEU A 383 -20.70 9.40 -13.69
C LEU A 383 -21.71 8.56 -14.47
N LEU A 384 -21.34 7.32 -14.83
CA LEU A 384 -22.20 6.39 -15.55
C LEU A 384 -23.02 5.54 -14.57
N ASP A 385 -24.14 4.98 -15.03
CA ASP A 385 -24.89 4.01 -14.23
C ASP A 385 -24.11 2.71 -14.03
N GLU A 386 -24.49 1.95 -12.99
CA GLU A 386 -23.80 0.73 -12.60
C GLU A 386 -23.77 -0.33 -13.71
N GLY A 387 -24.87 -0.50 -14.46
CA GLY A 387 -24.95 -1.46 -15.54
C GLY A 387 -23.97 -1.12 -16.66
N MET A 388 -23.92 0.15 -17.05
CA MET A 388 -22.98 0.64 -18.05
C MET A 388 -21.52 0.49 -17.60
N ARG A 389 -21.19 0.82 -16.34
CA ARG A 389 -19.84 0.63 -15.78
C ARG A 389 -19.37 -0.82 -15.89
N VAL A 390 -20.19 -1.75 -15.42
CA VAL A 390 -19.90 -3.19 -15.47
C VAL A 390 -19.72 -3.66 -16.90
N GLN A 391 -20.57 -3.19 -17.82
CA GLN A 391 -20.49 -3.52 -19.24
C GLN A 391 -19.18 -3.03 -19.87
N ILE A 392 -18.78 -1.78 -19.65
CA ILE A 392 -17.51 -1.21 -20.13
C ILE A 392 -16.34 -2.04 -19.65
N LEU A 393 -16.26 -2.24 -18.33
CA LEU A 393 -15.14 -2.95 -17.71
C LEU A 393 -15.07 -4.41 -18.16
N SER A 394 -16.22 -5.08 -18.29
CA SER A 394 -16.32 -6.43 -18.82
C SER A 394 -15.79 -6.51 -20.26
N ARG A 395 -16.24 -5.62 -21.14
CA ARG A 395 -15.86 -5.62 -22.56
C ARG A 395 -14.37 -5.35 -22.75
N LEU A 396 -13.84 -4.30 -22.12
CA LEU A 396 -12.41 -3.99 -22.17
C LEU A 396 -11.58 -5.15 -21.63
N SER A 397 -12.01 -5.74 -20.51
CA SER A 397 -11.37 -6.91 -19.91
C SER A 397 -11.27 -8.04 -20.94
N THR A 398 -12.34 -8.39 -21.66
CA THR A 398 -12.32 -9.52 -22.61
C THR A 398 -11.27 -9.43 -23.72
N CYS A 399 -10.81 -8.23 -24.07
CA CYS A 399 -9.77 -8.01 -25.08
C CYS A 399 -8.34 -8.12 -24.54
N LEU A 400 -8.16 -8.28 -23.23
CA LEU A 400 -6.85 -8.28 -22.58
C LEU A 400 -6.21 -9.67 -22.48
N GLY A 401 -4.87 -9.68 -22.50
CA GLY A 401 -4.06 -10.86 -22.25
C GLY A 401 -4.01 -11.23 -20.75
N PRO A 402 -3.31 -12.32 -20.38
CA PRO A 402 -3.21 -12.79 -18.99
C PRO A 402 -2.64 -11.75 -18.02
N HIS A 403 -1.81 -10.84 -18.50
CA HIS A 403 -1.20 -9.75 -17.72
C HIS A 403 -1.70 -8.36 -18.16
N GLY A 404 -2.76 -8.32 -18.97
CA GLY A 404 -3.29 -7.08 -19.49
C GLY A 404 -3.97 -6.24 -18.42
N ARG A 405 -3.99 -4.92 -18.63
CA ARG A 405 -4.54 -3.96 -17.67
C ARG A 405 -5.60 -3.06 -18.29
N VAL A 406 -6.59 -2.66 -17.49
CA VAL A 406 -7.59 -1.65 -17.86
C VAL A 406 -7.22 -0.32 -17.20
N VAL A 407 -7.25 0.79 -17.94
CA VAL A 407 -7.03 2.13 -17.43
C VAL A 407 -8.31 2.94 -17.57
N VAL A 408 -8.80 3.49 -16.46
CA VAL A 408 -10.06 4.23 -16.40
C VAL A 408 -9.92 5.48 -15.53
N SER A 409 -10.76 6.48 -15.75
CA SER A 409 -10.88 7.65 -14.88
C SER A 409 -12.17 7.62 -14.05
N HIS A 410 -12.13 8.23 -12.86
CA HIS A 410 -13.29 8.46 -11.99
C HIS A 410 -13.12 9.77 -11.18
N SER A 411 -14.18 10.35 -10.63
CA SER A 411 -14.09 11.56 -9.78
C SER A 411 -13.51 11.28 -8.39
N VAL A 412 -12.96 12.33 -7.77
CA VAL A 412 -12.40 12.35 -6.40
C VAL A 412 -13.45 12.78 -5.35
N THR A 413 -14.52 13.45 -5.74
CA THR A 413 -15.29 14.35 -4.85
C THR A 413 -16.61 13.81 -4.29
N ALA A 414 -16.96 12.54 -4.50
CA ALA A 414 -18.25 12.03 -4.04
C ALA A 414 -18.10 10.86 -3.05
N ASP A 415 -18.43 11.13 -1.78
CA ASP A 415 -18.63 10.10 -0.77
C ASP A 415 -19.61 9.03 -1.30
N GLY A 416 -19.17 7.78 -1.37
CA GLY A 416 -19.95 6.65 -1.91
C GLY A 416 -19.76 6.37 -3.41
N ALA A 417 -19.24 7.30 -4.22
CA ALA A 417 -18.99 7.06 -5.65
C ALA A 417 -17.87 6.04 -5.89
N TYR A 418 -16.85 6.03 -5.03
CA TYR A 418 -15.80 5.01 -5.10
C TYR A 418 -16.32 3.60 -4.76
N GLN A 419 -17.31 3.46 -3.89
CA GLN A 419 -17.89 2.14 -3.58
C GLN A 419 -18.61 1.55 -4.80
N GLY A 420 -19.49 2.33 -5.45
CA GLY A 420 -20.18 1.86 -6.66
C GLY A 420 -19.25 1.63 -7.85
N PHE A 421 -18.14 2.39 -7.94
CA PHE A 421 -17.07 2.14 -8.88
C PHE A 421 -16.30 0.85 -8.56
N ARG A 422 -16.01 0.62 -7.27
CA ARG A 422 -15.34 -0.58 -6.76
C ARG A 422 -16.13 -1.85 -7.01
N ASP A 423 -17.42 -1.83 -6.72
CA ASP A 423 -18.28 -2.99 -6.91
C ASP A 423 -18.35 -3.39 -8.38
N ALA A 424 -18.34 -2.40 -9.29
CA ALA A 424 -18.37 -2.64 -10.73
C ALA A 424 -17.11 -3.36 -11.27
N PHE A 425 -15.89 -2.96 -10.85
CA PHE A 425 -14.68 -3.66 -11.31
C PHE A 425 -14.52 -5.04 -10.64
N LEU A 426 -14.93 -5.19 -9.38
CA LEU A 426 -14.88 -6.49 -8.69
C LEU A 426 -15.86 -7.49 -9.32
N ALA A 427 -17.04 -7.02 -9.74
CA ALA A 427 -18.05 -7.86 -10.40
C ALA A 427 -17.55 -8.51 -11.71
N VAL A 428 -16.56 -7.90 -12.37
CA VAL A 428 -15.97 -8.41 -13.62
C VAL A 428 -14.60 -9.07 -13.41
N GLY A 429 -14.21 -9.33 -12.16
CA GLY A 429 -12.94 -10.00 -11.82
C GLY A 429 -11.71 -9.11 -12.05
N LEU A 430 -11.88 -7.79 -12.03
CA LEU A 430 -10.78 -6.83 -12.06
C LEU A 430 -10.47 -6.34 -10.64
N VAL A 431 -9.21 -6.04 -10.38
CA VAL A 431 -8.76 -5.46 -9.11
C VAL A 431 -7.84 -4.26 -9.36
N PRO A 432 -7.85 -3.24 -8.49
CA PRO A 432 -7.01 -2.07 -8.64
C PRO A 432 -5.56 -2.41 -8.26
N ASP A 433 -4.64 -2.08 -9.16
CA ASP A 433 -3.20 -2.15 -8.90
C ASP A 433 -2.62 -0.78 -8.52
N LEU A 434 -3.17 0.30 -9.08
CA LEU A 434 -2.66 1.66 -8.89
C LEU A 434 -3.80 2.68 -9.05
N VAL A 435 -3.85 3.68 -8.18
CA VAL A 435 -4.75 4.83 -8.30
C VAL A 435 -3.92 6.11 -8.30
N LEU A 436 -4.12 6.96 -9.32
CA LEU A 436 -3.45 8.24 -9.51
C LEU A 436 -4.48 9.37 -9.38
N ARG A 437 -4.03 10.57 -9.00
CA ARG A 437 -4.90 11.75 -8.88
C ARG A 437 -4.99 12.60 -10.15
N SER A 438 -4.33 12.20 -11.24
CA SER A 438 -4.40 12.86 -12.54
C SER A 438 -3.66 12.02 -13.58
N TRP A 439 -3.90 12.34 -14.86
CA TRP A 439 -3.03 11.92 -15.96
C TRP A 439 -1.66 12.61 -15.92
N ASP A 440 -1.57 13.79 -15.29
CA ASP A 440 -0.34 14.56 -15.22
C ASP A 440 0.53 14.14 -14.02
N LEU A 441 1.74 13.66 -14.35
CA LEU A 441 2.77 13.20 -13.43
C LEU A 441 3.49 14.34 -12.68
N ARG A 442 3.16 15.61 -12.95
CA ARG A 442 3.69 16.76 -12.20
C ARG A 442 3.03 16.87 -10.81
N PRO A 443 3.72 17.48 -9.82
CA PRO A 443 3.16 17.71 -8.49
C PRO A 443 1.82 18.45 -8.58
N GLN A 444 0.75 17.83 -8.10
CA GLN A 444 -0.59 18.39 -8.16
C GLN A 444 -0.81 19.42 -7.06
N THR A 445 -1.53 20.48 -7.38
CA THR A 445 -2.19 21.36 -6.41
C THR A 445 -3.46 20.69 -5.88
N VAL A 446 -4.05 21.23 -4.82
CA VAL A 446 -5.21 20.67 -4.07
C VAL A 446 -6.49 20.50 -4.94
N ASP A 447 -6.47 20.91 -6.21
CA ASP A 447 -7.63 21.07 -7.07
C ASP A 447 -7.86 19.93 -8.09
N ALA A 448 -7.19 18.79 -7.95
CA ALA A 448 -7.35 17.68 -8.90
C ALA A 448 -8.76 17.04 -8.81
N THR A 449 -9.53 17.10 -9.89
CA THR A 449 -10.95 16.66 -9.93
C THR A 449 -11.17 15.23 -10.43
N ALA A 450 -10.12 14.56 -10.94
CA ALA A 450 -10.22 13.24 -11.57
C ALA A 450 -9.09 12.32 -11.10
N SER A 451 -9.44 11.10 -10.70
CA SER A 451 -8.52 10.01 -10.39
C SER A 451 -8.47 8.98 -11.52
N ILE A 452 -7.28 8.43 -11.76
CA ILE A 452 -7.03 7.39 -12.76
C ILE A 452 -6.77 6.09 -12.05
N THR A 453 -7.54 5.05 -12.31
CA THR A 453 -7.34 3.73 -11.74
C THR A 453 -6.84 2.76 -12.81
N LEU A 454 -5.76 2.06 -12.48
CA LEU A 454 -5.25 0.92 -13.21
C LEU A 454 -5.78 -0.36 -12.58
N LEU A 455 -6.44 -1.18 -13.40
CA LEU A 455 -7.05 -2.43 -13.00
C LEU A 455 -6.36 -3.62 -13.70
N SER A 456 -6.18 -4.74 -13.01
CA SER A 456 -5.72 -5.99 -13.61
C SER A 456 -6.67 -7.15 -13.36
N ARG A 457 -6.57 -8.18 -14.20
CA ARG A 457 -7.18 -9.49 -13.95
C ARG A 457 -6.32 -10.23 -12.92
N ARG A 458 -6.92 -10.68 -11.83
CA ARG A 458 -6.25 -11.55 -10.84
C ARG A 458 -6.99 -12.86 -10.66
#